data_AF-A0A1F4DKN1-F1
#
_entry.id   AF-A0A1F4DKN1-F1
#
_cell.length_a   1.000
_cell.length_b   1.000
_cell.length_c   1.000
_cell.angle_alpha   90.00
_cell.angle_beta   90.00
_cell.angle_gamma   90.00
#
_symmetry.space_group_name_H-M   'P 1'
#
loop_
_entity.id
_entity.type
_entity.pdbx_description
1 polymer ?
#
loop_
_entity_poly.entity_id
_entity_poly.type
_entity_poly.pdbx_seq_one_letter_code
_entity_poly.pdbx_strand_id
1 'polypeptide(L)' 'MALGLRRDTEAADDLVERALRHPTNVVEALEIVKNLRVLPAGQPRYNALRDLCERHPAAVVRIAAMAALAGMPSGKSHH' A
#
# COMPACT_ATOMS: atom_id res chain seq x y z
N MET A 1 -18.61 15.42 7.49
CA MET A 1 -18.47 14.16 6.72
C MET A 1 -17.09 13.58 7.01
N ALA A 2 -16.96 12.54 7.83
CA ALA A 2 -15.65 12.00 8.25
C ALA A 2 -15.64 10.48 8.54
N LEU A 3 -16.67 9.74 8.11
CA LEU A 3 -16.79 8.31 8.40
C LEU A 3 -16.16 7.41 7.33
N GLY A 4 -16.08 7.86 6.07
CA GLY A 4 -15.44 7.10 4.98
C GLY A 4 -13.94 6.94 5.18
N LEU A 5 -13.24 8.06 5.42
CA LEU A 5 -11.78 8.10 5.60
C LEU A 5 -11.26 7.21 6.73
N ARG A 6 -11.99 7.11 7.85
CA ARG A 6 -11.61 6.26 8.99
C ARG A 6 -11.73 4.78 8.66
N ARG A 7 -12.82 4.38 7.98
CA ARG A 7 -13.02 2.98 7.55
C ARG A 7 -11.99 2.52 6.53
N ASP A 8 -11.61 3.39 5.59
CA ASP A 8 -10.56 3.09 4.61
C ASP A 8 -9.18 2.94 5.26
N THR A 9 -8.90 3.71 6.31
CA THR A 9 -7.61 3.63 7.03
C THR A 9 -7.51 2.34 7.85
N GLU A 10 -8.59 1.97 8.55
CA GLU A 10 -8.66 0.72 9.34
C GLU A 10 -8.57 -0.52 8.43
N ALA A 11 -9.25 -0.48 7.28
CA ALA A 11 -9.18 -1.57 6.30
C ALA A 11 -7.78 -1.73 5.68
N ALA A 12 -7.06 -0.63 5.45
CA ALA A 12 -5.71 -0.67 4.93
C ALA A 12 -4.73 -1.29 5.94
N ASP A 13 -4.88 -0.99 7.22
CA ASP A 13 -4.02 -1.53 8.29
C ASP A 13 -4.23 -3.04 8.48
N ASP A 14 -5.49 -3.49 8.48
CA ASP A 14 -5.85 -4.90 8.61
C ASP A 14 -5.32 -5.75 7.42
N LEU A 15 -5.35 -5.18 6.21
CA LEU A 15 -4.80 -5.81 5.01
C LEU A 15 -3.27 -5.94 5.07
N VAL A 16 -2.58 -4.93 5.60
CA VAL A 16 -1.11 -4.97 5.77
C VAL A 16 -0.72 -5.99 6.84
N GLU A 17 -1.40 -6.00 7.98
CA GLU A 17 -1.17 -6.99 9.04
C GLU A 17 -1.37 -8.43 8.55
N ARG A 18 -2.42 -8.65 7.75
CA ARG A 18 -2.73 -9.98 7.20
C ARG A 18 -1.69 -10.44 6.18
N ALA A 19 -1.23 -9.53 5.31
CA ALA A 19 -0.15 -9.82 4.35
C ALA A 19 1.18 -10.13 5.06
N LEU A 20 1.46 -9.47 6.18
CA LEU A 20 2.65 -9.74 7.00
C LEU A 20 2.55 -11.06 7.78
N ARG A 21 1.34 -11.47 8.19
CA ARG A 21 1.10 -12.77 8.86
C ARG A 21 1.16 -13.97 7.91
N HIS A 22 0.85 -13.78 6.63
CA HIS A 22 0.88 -14.85 5.62
C HIS A 22 1.84 -14.53 4.46
N PRO A 23 3.17 -14.51 4.72
CA PRO A 23 4.18 -14.08 3.75
C PRO A 23 4.29 -14.96 2.48
N THR A 24 3.59 -16.09 2.45
CA THR A 24 3.61 -17.07 1.35
C THR A 24 2.62 -16.73 0.24
N ASN A 25 1.62 -15.87 0.48
CA ASN A 25 0.59 -15.56 -0.52
C ASN A 25 0.96 -14.35 -1.38
N VAL A 26 1.98 -14.54 -2.21
CA VAL A 26 2.52 -13.53 -3.13
C VAL A 26 1.45 -12.93 -4.04
N VAL A 27 0.44 -13.70 -4.42
CA VAL A 27 -0.67 -13.24 -5.28
C VAL A 27 -1.53 -12.22 -4.56
N GLU A 28 -1.97 -12.52 -3.33
CA GLU A 28 -2.76 -11.61 -2.50
C GLU A 28 -2.00 -10.31 -2.20
N ALA A 29 -0.70 -10.41 -1.90
CA ALA A 29 0.15 -9.24 -1.69
C ALA A 29 0.27 -8.35 -2.95
N LEU A 30 0.33 -8.94 -4.15
CA LEU A 30 0.33 -8.18 -5.41
C LEU A 30 -1.03 -7.53 -5.69
N GLU A 31 -2.14 -8.17 -5.31
CA GLU A 31 -3.48 -7.55 -5.40
C GLU A 31 -3.61 -6.37 -4.43
N ILE A 32 -3.06 -6.47 -3.22
CA ILE A 32 -3.00 -5.36 -2.26
C ILE A 32 -2.22 -4.18 -2.86
N VAL A 33 -1.05 -4.43 -3.48
CA VAL A 33 -0.28 -3.37 -4.16
C VAL A 33 -1.08 -2.71 -5.29
N LYS A 34 -1.86 -3.50 -6.06
CA LYS A 34 -2.74 -2.97 -7.11
C LYS A 34 -3.87 -2.12 -6.52
N ASN A 35 -4.52 -2.58 -5.45
CA ASN A 35 -5.58 -1.82 -4.76
C ASN A 35 -5.04 -0.52 -4.14
N LEU A 36 -3.84 -0.56 -3.56
CA LEU A 36 -3.15 0.63 -3.06
C LEU A 36 -2.85 1.65 -4.16
N ARG A 37 -2.66 1.22 -5.42
CA ARG A 37 -2.44 2.15 -6.55
C ARG A 37 -3.69 2.93 -6.95
N VAL A 38 -4.88 2.37 -6.75
CA VAL A 38 -6.16 3.03 -7.09
C VAL A 38 -6.63 3.96 -5.98
N LEU A 39 -6.17 3.76 -4.74
CA LEU A 39 -6.46 4.68 -3.64
C LEU A 39 -5.85 6.07 -3.87
N PRO A 40 -6.53 7.14 -3.41
CA PRO A 40 -6.05 8.50 -3.56
C PRO A 40 -4.64 8.65 -2.97
N ALA A 41 -3.80 9.43 -3.65
CA ALA A 41 -2.45 9.70 -3.21
C ALA A 41 -2.50 10.37 -1.82
N GLY A 42 -1.81 9.79 -0.85
CA GLY A 42 -1.82 10.25 0.53
C GLY A 42 -0.87 9.46 1.42
N GLN A 43 -0.65 9.99 2.62
CA GLN A 43 0.22 9.39 3.64
C GLN A 43 -0.08 7.90 3.93
N PRO A 44 -1.35 7.45 4.00
CA PRO A 44 -1.67 6.04 4.29
C PRO A 44 -1.18 5.10 3.20
N ARG A 45 -1.40 5.47 1.93
CA ARG A 45 -0.93 4.72 0.76
C ARG A 45 0.60 4.66 0.72
N TYR A 46 1.26 5.78 0.97
CA TYR A 46 2.73 5.84 1.00
C TYR A 46 3.30 4.91 2.08
N ASN A 47 2.77 4.98 3.31
CA ASN A 47 3.23 4.14 4.42
C ASN A 47 3.00 2.65 4.14
N ALA A 48 1.83 2.27 3.61
CA ALA A 48 1.52 0.87 3.29
C ALA A 48 2.44 0.31 2.18
N LEU A 49 2.68 1.08 1.11
CA LEU A 49 3.60 0.67 0.05
C LEU A 49 5.05 0.62 0.54
N ARG A 50 5.47 1.54 1.42
CA ARG A 50 6.79 1.53 2.03
C ARG A 50 6.99 0.30 2.91
N ASP A 51 6.01 -0.02 3.77
CA ASP A 51 6.07 -1.19 4.66
C ASP A 51 6.18 -2.50 3.85
N LEU A 52 5.38 -2.65 2.79
CA LEU A 52 5.48 -3.77 1.85
C LEU A 52 6.84 -3.84 1.13
N CYS A 53 7.44 -2.70 0.79
CA CYS A 53 8.75 -2.65 0.14
C CYS A 53 9.89 -3.07 1.07
N GLU A 54 9.81 -2.72 2.36
CA GLU A 54 10.88 -2.94 3.34
C GLU A 54 10.78 -4.30 4.04
N ARG A 55 9.56 -4.77 4.33
CA ARG A 55 9.32 -5.89 5.25
C ARG A 55 8.81 -7.16 4.58
N HIS A 56 8.33 -7.11 3.34
CA HIS A 56 7.78 -8.29 2.68
C HIS A 56 8.91 -9.24 2.20
N PRO A 57 8.88 -10.54 2.53
CA PRO A 57 9.98 -11.46 2.18
C PRO A 57 10.07 -11.78 0.68
N ALA A 58 8.95 -11.71 -0.05
CA ALA A 58 8.94 -11.93 -1.50
C ALA A 58 9.47 -10.72 -2.28
N ALA A 59 10.58 -10.92 -3.02
CA ALA A 59 11.22 -9.88 -3.83
C ALA A 59 10.27 -9.26 -4.89
N VAL A 60 9.41 -10.06 -5.49
CA VAL A 60 8.44 -9.59 -6.50
C VAL A 60 7.44 -8.57 -5.94
N VAL A 61 7.02 -8.74 -4.67
CA VAL A 61 6.12 -7.81 -3.99
C VAL A 61 6.87 -6.53 -3.65
N ARG A 62 8.12 -6.63 -3.20
CA ARG A 62 8.97 -5.45 -2.94
C ARG A 62 9.18 -4.61 -4.19
N ILE A 63 9.49 -5.25 -5.32
CA ILE A 63 9.67 -4.57 -6.61
C ILE A 63 8.35 -3.91 -7.06
N ALA A 64 7.22 -4.60 -6.93
CA ALA A 64 5.91 -4.04 -7.28
C ALA A 64 5.55 -2.82 -6.40
N ALA A 65 5.79 -2.91 -5.10
CA ALA A 65 5.58 -1.80 -4.16
C ALA A 65 6.51 -0.62 -4.47
N MET A 66 7.79 -0.88 -4.75
CA MET A 66 8.76 0.15 -5.17
C MET A 66 8.35 0.83 -6.49
N ALA A 67 7.87 0.08 -7.48
CA ALA A 67 7.35 0.63 -8.73
C ALA A 67 6.07 1.45 -8.52
N ALA A 68 5.24 1.08 -7.54
CA ALA A 68 4.07 1.86 -7.15
C ALA A 68 4.46 3.15 -6.40
N LEU A 69 5.56 3.13 -5.63
CA LEU A 69 6.15 4.31 -4.99
C LEU A 69 6.79 5.26 -6.03
N ALA A 70 7.58 4.72 -6.96
CA ALA A 70 8.26 5.51 -8.00
C ALA A 70 7.28 6.11 -9.03
N GLY A 71 6.14 5.45 -9.26
CA GLY A 71 5.06 5.98 -10.07
C GLY A 71 4.19 7.04 -9.37
N MET A 72 4.48 7.40 -8.11
CA MET A 72 3.83 8.54 -7.49
C MET A 72 4.42 9.83 -8.06
N PRO A 73 3.58 10.74 -8.61
CA PRO A 73 4.04 12.10 -8.84
C PRO A 73 4.37 12.69 -7.47
N SER A 74 5.67 12.89 -7.22
CA SER A 74 6.17 13.72 -6.12
C SER A 74 5.35 15.02 -6.14
N GLY A 75 4.60 15.25 -5.06
CA GLY A 75 3.48 16.19 -5.06
C GLY A 75 3.76 17.51 -5.77
N LYS A 76 2.83 17.92 -6.64
CA LYS A 76 2.46 19.32 -6.74
C LYS A 76 1.06 19.47 -6.15
N SER A 77 1.03 19.71 -4.84
CA SER A 77 -0.01 20.53 -4.23
C SER A 77 0.59 21.92 -4.03
N HIS A 78 0.10 22.92 -4.77
CA HIS A 78 -0.05 24.27 -4.24
C HIS A 78 -0.97 25.12 -5.14
N HIS A 79 -2.02 25.63 -4.48
CA HIS A 79 -2.83 26.84 -4.71
C HIS A 79 -3.63 27.00 -6.01
#